data_AF-U6N141-F1
#
_entry.id   AF-U6N141-F1
#
_cell.length_a   1.000
_cell.length_b   1.000
_cell.length_c   1.000
_cell.angle_alpha   90.00
_cell.angle_beta   90.00
_cell.angle_gamma   90.00
#
_symmetry.space_group_name_H-M   'P 1'
#
loop_
_entity.id
_entity.type
_entity.pdbx_description
1 polymer ?
#
loop_
_entity_poly.entity_id
_entity_poly.type
_entity_poly.pdbx_seq_one_letter_code
_entity_poly.pdbx_strand_id
1 'polypeptide(L)'
;MERACFCPMIVARGADQVPLTSKFEYRHDVGVLRNYANLLLDLCRFVPDGVVCFFPSYAYMETAMSFWYENGFLAQVLEHKLVFLETKDVVTTTLALFNFKKACDCGRGAVFFSVARWA
;
A
#
# COMPACT_ATOMS: atom_id res chain seq x y z
N MET A 1 -23.24 5.32 24.55
CA MET A 1 -22.83 4.20 23.67
C MET A 1 -21.68 4.70 22.83
N GLU A 2 -20.45 4.40 23.23
CA GLU A 2 -19.26 4.77 22.47
C GLU A 2 -19.21 3.90 21.21
N ARG A 3 -19.14 4.54 20.04
CA ARG A 3 -18.98 3.82 18.77
C ARG A 3 -17.59 3.22 18.74
N ALA A 4 -17.47 1.96 18.34
CA ALA A 4 -16.19 1.38 17.98
C ALA A 4 -15.63 2.13 16.77
N CYS A 5 -14.73 3.08 17.01
CA CYS A 5 -14.10 3.93 15.99
C CYS A 5 -12.82 3.32 15.41
N PHE A 6 -12.37 2.17 15.93
CA PHE A 6 -11.19 1.45 15.48
C PHE A 6 -11.50 -0.04 15.30
N CYS A 7 -11.02 -0.62 14.21
CA CYS A 7 -11.16 -2.04 13.91
C CYS A 7 -9.79 -2.62 13.50
N PRO A 8 -8.92 -2.95 14.47
CA PRO A 8 -7.62 -3.55 14.18
C PRO A 8 -7.79 -4.97 13.63
N MET A 9 -6.96 -5.33 12.65
CA MET A 9 -6.93 -6.67 12.08
C MET A 9 -5.48 -7.06 11.76
N ILE A 10 -5.14 -8.33 12.00
CA ILE A 10 -3.85 -8.91 11.60
C ILE A 10 -4.12 -9.88 10.46
N VAL A 11 -3.56 -9.58 9.28
CA VAL A 11 -3.62 -10.47 8.12
C VAL A 11 -2.32 -11.27 8.06
N ALA A 12 -2.37 -12.53 8.50
CA ALA A 12 -1.17 -13.37 8.65
C ALA A 12 -0.85 -14.24 7.43
N ARG A 13 -1.82 -14.48 6.54
CA ARG A 13 -1.71 -15.40 5.40
C ARG A 13 -2.45 -14.86 4.18
N GLY A 14 -1.95 -15.19 2.99
CA GLY A 14 -2.66 -15.00 1.73
C GLY A 14 -3.80 -16.02 1.54
N ALA A 15 -4.60 -15.81 0.49
CA ALA A 15 -5.69 -16.74 0.13
C ALA A 15 -5.17 -18.15 -0.21
N ASP A 16 -3.93 -18.24 -0.68
CA ASP A 16 -3.17 -19.46 -0.98
C ASP A 16 -2.53 -20.11 0.27
N GLN A 17 -2.86 -19.62 1.48
CA GLN A 17 -2.29 -20.06 2.78
C GLN A 17 -0.80 -19.77 2.97
N VAL A 18 -0.13 -19.10 2.03
CA VAL A 18 1.26 -18.69 2.17
C VAL A 18 1.35 -17.59 3.24
N PRO A 19 2.29 -17.71 4.20
CA PRO A 19 2.49 -16.67 5.21
C PRO A 19 2.79 -15.31 4.58
N LEU A 20 2.07 -14.26 5.00
CA LEU A 20 2.39 -12.89 4.66
C LEU A 20 3.51 -12.41 5.59
N THR A 21 4.70 -12.23 5.05
CA THR A 21 5.89 -11.90 5.86
C THR A 21 6.88 -11.06 5.06
N SER A 22 7.47 -10.07 5.72
CA SER A 22 8.58 -9.26 5.18
C SER A 22 9.93 -9.67 5.76
N LYS A 23 10.03 -10.87 6.36
CA LYS A 23 11.30 -11.46 6.80
C LYS A 23 12.33 -11.44 5.67
N PHE A 24 13.59 -11.17 6.00
CA PHE A 24 14.67 -10.98 5.04
C PHE A 24 14.77 -12.10 3.99
N GLU A 25 14.60 -13.35 4.42
CA GLU A 25 14.67 -14.54 3.56
C GLU A 25 13.53 -14.63 2.53
N TYR A 26 12.35 -14.10 2.87
CA TYR A 26 11.12 -14.26 2.08
C TYR A 26 10.70 -12.99 1.35
N ARG A 27 11.39 -11.86 1.55
CA ARG A 27 11.03 -10.58 0.95
C ARG A 27 11.15 -10.54 -0.58
N HIS A 28 11.90 -11.47 -1.17
CA HIS A 28 12.00 -11.62 -2.62
C HIS A 28 11.15 -12.77 -3.16
N ASP A 29 10.37 -13.42 -2.29
CA ASP A 29 9.45 -14.47 -2.68
C ASP A 29 8.29 -13.88 -3.48
N VAL A 30 8.08 -14.41 -4.68
CA VAL A 30 7.04 -13.95 -5.62
C VAL A 30 5.64 -14.17 -5.07
N GLY A 31 5.42 -15.26 -4.31
CA GLY A 31 4.15 -15.54 -3.65
C GLY A 31 3.82 -14.49 -2.60
N VAL A 32 4.81 -14.08 -1.81
CA VAL A 32 4.66 -13.01 -0.82
C VAL A 32 4.34 -11.67 -1.48
N LEU A 33 5.10 -11.26 -2.51
CA LEU A 33 4.87 -10.00 -3.21
C LEU A 33 3.50 -9.94 -3.89
N ARG A 34 3.07 -11.07 -4.48
CA ARG A 34 1.72 -11.23 -5.06
C ARG A 34 0.63 -11.14 -4.00
N ASN A 35 0.79 -11.79 -2.87
CA ASN A 35 -0.21 -11.78 -1.80
C ASN A 35 -0.37 -10.39 -1.17
N TYR A 36 0.71 -9.61 -1.04
CA TYR A 36 0.59 -8.20 -0.66
C TYR A 36 -0.15 -7.37 -1.72
N ALA A 37 0.09 -7.63 -3.02
CA ALA A 37 -0.61 -6.95 -4.10
C ALA A 37 -2.13 -7.21 -4.06
N ASN A 38 -2.50 -8.48 -3.88
CA ASN A 38 -3.90 -8.90 -3.78
C ASN A 38 -4.59 -8.28 -2.56
N LEU A 39 -3.93 -8.30 -1.40
CA LEU A 39 -4.44 -7.66 -0.19
C LEU A 39 -4.68 -6.16 -0.41
N LEU A 40 -3.71 -5.47 -1.01
CA LEU A 40 -3.85 -4.05 -1.33
C LEU A 40 -5.02 -3.81 -2.29
N LEU A 41 -5.16 -4.61 -3.34
CA LEU A 41 -6.23 -4.48 -4.33
C LEU A 41 -7.61 -4.64 -3.68
N ASP A 42 -7.78 -5.64 -2.82
CA ASP A 42 -9.03 -5.85 -2.08
C ASP A 42 -9.31 -4.67 -1.15
N LEU A 43 -8.32 -4.16 -0.42
CA LEU A 43 -8.48 -2.96 0.40
C LEU A 43 -8.87 -1.74 -0.45
N CYS A 44 -8.27 -1.56 -1.63
CA CYS A 44 -8.60 -0.43 -2.51
C CYS A 44 -10.03 -0.49 -3.06
N ARG A 45 -10.60 -1.69 -3.20
CA ARG A 45 -11.99 -1.89 -3.65
C ARG A 45 -13.01 -1.53 -2.58
N PHE A 46 -12.73 -1.84 -1.31
CA PHE A 46 -13.71 -1.72 -0.23
C PHE A 46 -13.53 -0.49 0.65
N VAL A 47 -12.31 0.02 0.82
CA VAL A 47 -12.04 1.19 1.66
C VAL A 47 -12.34 2.46 0.87
N PRO A 48 -13.25 3.35 1.33
CA PRO A 48 -13.51 4.62 0.66
C PRO A 48 -12.31 5.57 0.78
N ASP A 49 -12.22 6.54 -0.12
CA ASP A 49 -11.26 7.66 -0.05
C ASP A 49 -9.79 7.22 0.03
N GLY A 50 -9.16 7.27 1.20
CA GLY A 50 -7.71 7.11 1.37
C GLY A 50 -7.26 5.81 1.99
N VAL A 51 -6.19 5.22 1.46
CA VAL A 51 -5.42 4.14 2.09
C VAL A 51 -3.97 4.63 2.27
N VAL A 52 -3.40 4.44 3.45
CA VAL A 52 -1.97 4.69 3.69
C VAL A 52 -1.30 3.34 3.94
N CYS A 53 -0.27 3.04 3.15
CA CYS A 53 0.44 1.77 3.20
C CYS A 53 1.91 2.01 3.54
N PHE A 54 2.35 1.46 4.67
CA PHE A 54 3.71 1.63 5.16
C PHE A 54 4.57 0.41 4.85
N PHE A 55 5.71 0.63 4.23
CA PHE A 55 6.75 -0.36 3.98
C PHE A 55 7.85 -0.28 5.05
N PRO A 56 8.53 -1.40 5.34
CA PRO A 56 9.66 -1.44 6.28
C PRO A 56 10.91 -0.71 5.79
N SER A 57 11.08 -0.48 4.48
CA SER A 57 12.20 0.28 3.92
C SER A 57 11.90 0.75 2.49
N TYR A 58 12.62 1.78 2.02
CA TYR A 58 12.55 2.24 0.63
C TYR A 58 12.95 1.13 -0.35
N ALA A 59 13.99 0.35 -0.04
CA ALA A 59 14.46 -0.72 -0.92
C ALA A 59 13.39 -1.80 -1.14
N TYR A 60 12.65 -2.15 -0.07
CA TYR A 60 11.56 -3.11 -0.19
C TYR A 60 10.34 -2.52 -0.92
N MET A 61 10.03 -1.24 -0.65
CA MET A 61 8.99 -0.52 -1.40
C MET A 61 9.31 -0.50 -2.90
N GLU A 62 10.52 -0.12 -3.30
CA GLU A 62 10.96 -0.12 -4.71
C GLU A 62 10.85 -1.51 -5.33
N THR A 63 11.30 -2.56 -4.62
CA THR A 63 11.18 -3.95 -5.08
C THR A 63 9.73 -4.35 -5.33
N ALA A 64 8.84 -4.06 -4.38
CA ALA A 64 7.42 -4.38 -4.49
C ALA A 64 6.74 -3.58 -5.61
N MET A 65 7.02 -2.28 -5.72
CA MET A 65 6.44 -1.42 -6.76
C MET A 65 6.85 -1.87 -8.16
N SER A 66 8.14 -2.18 -8.38
CA SER A 66 8.62 -2.69 -9.66
C SER A 66 7.91 -3.99 -10.03
N PHE A 67 7.83 -4.94 -9.09
CA PHE A 67 7.12 -6.20 -9.33
C PHE A 67 5.62 -5.96 -9.62
N TRP A 68 4.94 -5.09 -8.87
CA TRP A 68 3.51 -4.79 -9.08
C TRP A 68 3.25 -4.07 -10.40
N TYR A 69 4.17 -3.23 -10.86
CA TYR A 69 4.10 -2.57 -12.15
C TYR A 69 4.26 -3.58 -13.29
N GLU A 70 5.33 -4.38 -13.27
CA GLU A 70 5.65 -5.36 -14.31
C GLU A 70 4.57 -6.44 -14.47
N ASN A 71 3.89 -6.81 -13.38
CA ASN A 71 2.84 -7.82 -13.37
C ASN A 71 1.42 -7.24 -13.48
N GLY A 72 1.26 -5.93 -13.72
CA GLY A 72 -0.03 -5.29 -13.96
C GLY A 72 -0.93 -5.12 -12.73
N PHE A 73 -0.44 -5.38 -11.53
CA PHE A 73 -1.19 -5.13 -10.29
C PHE A 73 -1.41 -3.64 -10.06
N LEU A 74 -0.40 -2.80 -10.37
CA LEU A 74 -0.52 -1.37 -10.16
C LEU A 74 -1.59 -0.74 -11.06
N ALA A 75 -1.76 -1.25 -12.29
CA ALA A 75 -2.84 -0.85 -13.19
C ALA A 75 -4.21 -1.14 -12.58
N GLN A 76 -4.40 -2.33 -11.99
CA GLN A 76 -5.65 -2.69 -11.31
C GLN A 76 -5.91 -1.82 -10.07
N VAL A 77 -4.87 -1.45 -9.31
CA VAL A 77 -5.01 -0.50 -8.20
C VAL A 77 -5.47 0.86 -8.72
N LEU A 78 -4.90 1.34 -9.83
CA LEU A 78 -5.22 2.62 -10.46
C LEU A 78 -6.66 2.72 -10.99
N GLU A 79 -7.32 1.58 -11.29
CA GLU A 79 -8.75 1.56 -11.59
C GLU A 79 -9.56 2.05 -10.38
N HIS A 80 -9.16 1.68 -9.17
CA HIS A 80 -9.87 1.99 -7.93
C HIS A 80 -9.39 3.28 -7.25
N LYS A 81 -8.07 3.53 -7.17
CA LYS A 81 -7.49 4.66 -6.41
C LYS A 81 -6.23 5.21 -7.09
N LEU A 82 -6.02 6.52 -7.00
CA LEU A 82 -4.77 7.13 -7.46
C LEU A 82 -3.59 6.71 -6.57
N VAL A 83 -2.41 6.54 -7.15
CA VAL A 83 -1.22 6.10 -6.41
C VAL A 83 -0.24 7.27 -6.22
N PHE A 84 0.19 7.46 -4.97
CA PHE A 84 1.22 8.42 -4.59
C PHE A 84 2.31 7.71 -3.79
N LEU A 85 3.57 8.10 -4.02
CA LEU A 85 4.72 7.52 -3.34
C LEU A 85 5.48 8.59 -2.57
N GLU A 86 5.87 8.23 -1.36
CA GLU A 86 6.89 8.94 -0.62
C GLU A 86 8.25 8.75 -1.29
N THR A 87 8.98 9.85 -1.45
CA THR A 87 10.36 9.85 -1.91
C THR A 87 11.27 10.47 -0.86
N LYS A 88 12.59 10.29 -1.03
CA LYS A 88 13.58 10.93 -0.14
C LYS A 88 13.63 12.46 -0.31
N ASP A 89 13.13 12.97 -1.43
CA ASP A 89 13.06 14.40 -1.70
C ASP A 89 11.84 15.02 -1.01
N VAL A 90 12.09 15.96 -0.10
CA VAL A 90 11.05 16.58 0.74
C VAL A 90 10.03 17.33 -0.11
N VAL A 91 10.48 18.00 -1.17
CA VAL A 91 9.60 18.80 -2.05
C VAL A 91 8.63 17.88 -2.78
N THR A 92 9.14 16.82 -3.40
CA THR A 92 8.35 15.80 -4.10
C THR A 92 7.37 15.11 -3.17
N THR A 93 7.80 14.71 -1.97
CA THR A 93 6.93 14.08 -0.97
C THR A 93 5.83 15.02 -0.49
N THR A 94 6.15 16.31 -0.30
CA THR A 94 5.14 17.32 0.10
C THR A 94 4.07 17.48 -0.98
N LEU A 95 4.48 17.50 -2.25
CA LEU A 95 3.53 17.56 -3.38
C LEU A 95 2.70 16.28 -3.49
N ALA A 96 3.31 15.11 -3.28
CA ALA A 96 2.61 13.83 -3.28
C ALA A 96 1.55 13.76 -2.17
N LEU A 97 1.88 14.21 -0.95
CA LEU A 97 0.94 14.28 0.17
C LEU A 97 -0.21 15.27 -0.10
N PHE A 98 0.10 16.42 -0.69
CA PHE A 98 -0.92 17.40 -1.07
C PHE A 98 -1.91 16.81 -2.09
N ASN A 99 -1.41 16.14 -3.12
CA ASN A 99 -2.25 15.53 -4.15
C ASN A 99 -3.03 14.31 -3.63
N PHE A 100 -2.43 13.51 -2.73
CA PHE A 100 -3.13 12.44 -2.03
C PHE A 100 -4.34 12.97 -1.28
N LYS A 101 -4.16 14.02 -0.47
CA LYS A 101 -5.27 14.66 0.26
C LYS A 101 -6.36 15.14 -0.71
N LYS A 102 -5.97 15.86 -1.76
CA LYS A 102 -6.91 16.36 -2.76
C LYS A 102 -7.70 15.23 -3.43
N ALA A 103 -7.06 14.11 -3.76
CA ALA A 103 -7.73 12.97 -4.38
C ALA A 103 -8.76 12.31 -3.44
N CYS A 104 -8.48 12.26 -2.14
CA CYS A 104 -9.43 11.82 -1.12
C CYS A 104 -10.61 12.80 -1.01
N ASP A 105 -10.34 14.10 -0.91
CA ASP A 105 -11.38 15.13 -0.76
C ASP A 105 -12.31 15.25 -1.99
N CYS A 106 -11.82 14.88 -3.18
CA CYS A 106 -12.61 14.89 -4.43
C CYS A 106 -13.37 13.57 -4.69
N GLY A 107 -13.32 12.59 -3.78
CA GLY A 107 -14.04 11.31 -3.91
C GLY A 107 -13.45 10.33 -4.93
N ARG A 108 -12.32 10.65 -5.57
CA ARG A 108 -11.60 9.69 -6.44
C ARG A 108 -10.92 8.60 -5.61
N GLY A 109 -10.43 8.99 -4.43
CA GLY A 109 -9.66 8.15 -3.53
C GLY A 109 -8.21 7.95 -3.98
N ALA A 110 -7.36 7.61 -3.01
CA ALA A 110 -5.93 7.46 -3.24
C ALA A 110 -5.27 6.46 -2.30
N VAL A 111 -4.13 5.92 -2.72
CA VAL A 111 -3.19 5.16 -1.90
C VAL A 111 -1.91 5.97 -1.77
N PHE A 112 -1.44 6.15 -0.54
CA PHE A 112 -0.13 6.73 -0.25
C PHE A 112 0.83 5.66 0.25
N PHE A 113 1.86 5.37 -0.52
CA PHE A 113 2.94 4.45 -0.13
C PHE A 113 4.04 5.23 0.60
N SER A 114 4.33 4.83 1.84
CA SER A 114 5.28 5.48 2.73
C SER A 114 6.21 4.45 3.36
N VAL A 115 7.30 4.90 3.98
CA VAL A 115 8.21 4.04 4.73
C VAL A 115 8.05 4.30 6.22
N ALA A 116 7.74 3.25 6.99
CA ALA A 116 7.76 3.32 8.44
C ALA A 116 9.22 3.41 8.92
N ARG A 117 9.60 4.57 9.48
CA ARG A 117 10.87 4.75 10.17
C ARG A 117 10.64 4.46 11.65
N TRP A 118 11.39 3.53 12.22
CA TRP A 118 11.42 3.36 13.67
C TRP A 118 12.00 4.64 14.28
N ALA A 119 11.17 5.36 15.03
CA ALA A 119 11.58 6.50 15.84
C ALA A 119 12.13 6.00 17.19
#